data_AF-A0A959H7J3-F1
#
_entry.id   AF-A0A959H7J3-F1
#
_cell.length_a   1.000
_cell.length_b   1.000
_cell.length_c   1.000
_cell.angle_alpha   90.00
_cell.angle_beta   90.00
_cell.angle_gamma   90.00
#
_symmetry.space_group_name_H-M   'P 1'
#
loop_
_entity.id
_entity.type
_entity.pdbx_description
1 polymer ?
#
loop_
_entity_poly.entity_id
_entity_poly.type
_entity_poly.pdbx_seq_one_letter_code
_entity_poly.pdbx_strand_id
1 'polypeptide(L)'
;SRLRWRYGLYNVPLAGKTGTSQNHADGWFIGYTPRLVVGAWVGGDSPLVRFRNFENGQGAATALPVCALFLREVLRAPGLDQWQGGAFPGLPPESLRRLDCPLRIKSPEELLRDSLLADSLFRDSLRLVDSLLLDTPALGEGR
;
A
#
# COMPACT_ATOMS: atom_id res chain seq x y z
N SER A 1 9.59 -0.49 -5.64
CA SER A 1 9.09 -0.35 -7.02
C SER A 1 10.26 -0.08 -7.99
N ARG A 2 10.12 -0.36 -9.30
CA ARG A 2 11.17 -0.10 -10.32
C ARG A 2 11.68 1.34 -10.30
N LEU A 3 10.79 2.31 -10.04
CA LEU A 3 11.13 3.73 -9.88
C LEU A 3 12.25 3.96 -8.86
N ARG A 4 12.19 3.29 -7.71
CA ARG A 4 13.21 3.45 -6.66
C ARG A 4 14.51 2.75 -7.06
N TRP A 5 14.47 1.44 -7.31
CA TRP A 5 15.70 0.66 -7.44
C TRP A 5 16.40 0.77 -8.79
N ARG A 6 15.67 1.00 -9.89
CA ARG A 6 16.25 1.10 -11.24
C ARG A 6 16.62 2.52 -11.62
N TYR A 7 15.88 3.51 -11.11
CA TYR A 7 16.05 4.92 -11.49
C TYR A 7 16.57 5.80 -10.35
N GLY A 8 16.87 5.23 -9.18
CA GLY A 8 17.53 5.93 -8.07
C GLY A 8 16.61 6.87 -7.29
N LEU A 9 15.28 6.73 -7.38
CA LEU A 9 14.31 7.59 -6.70
C LEU A 9 13.98 7.12 -5.27
N TYR A 10 14.98 6.68 -4.50
CA TYR A 10 14.79 6.02 -3.21
C TYR A 10 14.11 6.89 -2.15
N ASN A 11 14.54 8.14 -2.02
CA ASN A 11 14.09 9.06 -0.96
C ASN A 11 13.02 10.04 -1.44
N VAL A 12 12.42 9.77 -2.60
CA VAL A 12 11.36 10.62 -3.16
C VAL A 12 10.00 10.05 -2.70
N PRO A 13 9.13 10.86 -2.07
CA PRO A 13 7.73 10.48 -1.87
C PRO A 13 7.08 10.39 -3.24
N LEU A 14 6.88 9.16 -3.71
CA LEU A 14 6.35 8.88 -5.03
C LEU A 14 5.32 7.75 -4.94
N ALA A 15 4.26 7.91 -5.71
CA ALA A 15 3.26 6.89 -5.96
C ALA A 15 2.96 6.87 -7.46
N GLY A 16 2.36 5.79 -7.94
CA GLY A 16 2.01 5.70 -9.34
C GLY A 16 1.34 4.39 -9.70
N LYS A 17 0.72 4.38 -10.88
CA LYS A 17 -0.04 3.25 -11.39
C LYS A 17 0.27 3.04 -12.86
N THR A 18 0.40 1.78 -13.23
CA THR A 18 0.53 1.35 -14.62
C THR A 18 -0.85 1.02 -15.19
N GLY A 19 -1.02 1.31 -16.49
CA GLY A 19 -2.10 0.84 -17.33
C GLY A 19 -1.53 0.08 -18.53
N THR A 20 -2.25 -0.92 -19.02
CA THR A 20 -1.86 -1.67 -20.22
C THR A 20 -3.13 -2.06 -20.95
N SER A 21 -3.26 -1.65 -22.20
CA SER A 21 -4.39 -2.05 -23.04
C SER A 21 -4.33 -3.55 -23.33
N GLN A 22 -5.48 -4.11 -23.72
CA GLN A 22 -5.52 -5.47 -24.25
C GLN A 22 -4.57 -5.63 -25.43
N ASN A 23 -4.13 -6.87 -25.67
CA ASN A 23 -3.22 -7.20 -26.77
C ASN A 23 -1.88 -6.43 -26.76
N HIS A 24 -1.55 -5.76 -25.65
CA HIS A 24 -0.35 -4.96 -25.48
C HIS A 24 -0.21 -3.87 -26.54
N ALA A 25 -1.33 -3.27 -26.93
CA ALA A 25 -1.34 -2.14 -27.87
C ALA A 25 -0.72 -0.89 -27.26
N ASP A 26 -1.08 -0.60 -26.01
CA ASP A 26 -0.65 0.61 -25.31
C ASP A 26 -0.16 0.31 -23.90
N GLY A 27 0.84 1.09 -23.47
CA GLY A 27 1.24 1.21 -22.09
C GLY A 27 1.07 2.63 -21.58
N TRP A 28 0.55 2.76 -20.36
CA TRP A 28 0.40 4.02 -19.65
C TRP A 28 1.07 3.94 -18.30
N PHE A 29 1.61 5.06 -17.86
CA PHE A 29 2.05 5.21 -16.48
C PHE A 29 1.75 6.62 -16.00
N ILE A 30 1.00 6.71 -14.91
CA ILE A 30 0.80 7.95 -14.17
C ILE A 30 1.55 7.83 -12.85
N GLY A 31 2.46 8.75 -12.59
CA GLY A 31 3.20 8.87 -11.34
C GLY A 31 3.01 10.25 -10.75
N TYR A 32 3.12 10.36 -9.43
CA TYR A 32 3.04 11.64 -8.78
C TYR A 32 3.92 11.69 -7.53
N THR A 33 4.38 12.91 -7.25
CA THR A 33 5.00 13.36 -6.00
C THR A 33 4.03 14.37 -5.35
N PRO A 34 4.30 14.86 -4.13
CA PRO A 34 3.43 15.85 -3.49
C PRO A 34 3.21 17.14 -4.30
N ARG A 35 4.12 17.47 -5.22
CA ARG A 35 4.10 18.74 -5.97
C ARG A 35 3.98 18.58 -7.48
N LEU A 36 4.10 17.36 -8.00
CA LEU A 36 4.20 17.12 -9.43
C LEU A 36 3.49 15.83 -9.82
N VAL A 37 2.66 15.90 -10.85
CA VAL A 37 2.07 14.74 -11.53
C VAL A 37 2.75 14.59 -12.88
N VAL A 38 3.13 13.37 -13.24
CA VAL A 38 3.69 13.03 -14.54
C VAL A 38 2.92 11.86 -15.14
N GLY A 39 2.64 11.95 -16.42
CA GLY A 39 1.99 10.88 -17.17
C GLY A 39 2.68 10.66 -18.49
N ALA A 40 2.79 9.40 -18.90
CA ALA A 40 3.22 9.05 -20.24
C ALA A 40 2.31 7.95 -20.80
N TRP A 41 2.12 8.03 -22.10
CA TRP A 41 1.56 7.01 -22.95
C TRP A 41 2.59 6.59 -23.97
N VAL A 42 2.63 5.30 -24.26
CA VAL A 42 3.42 4.74 -25.35
C VAL A 42 2.54 3.74 -26.09
N GLY A 43 2.29 4.02 -27.36
CA GLY A 43 1.47 3.22 -28.28
C GLY A 43 1.58 3.79 -29.70
N GLY A 44 0.81 3.23 -30.62
CA GLY A 44 0.67 3.76 -31.98
C GLY A 44 -0.72 4.32 -32.21
N ASP A 45 -0.87 5.16 -33.23
CA ASP A 45 -2.18 5.74 -33.61
C ASP A 45 -3.21 4.65 -33.96
N SER A 46 -2.75 3.51 -34.47
CA SER A 46 -3.56 2.32 -34.70
C SER A 46 -3.19 1.21 -33.71
N PRO A 47 -4.17 0.56 -33.07
CA PRO A 47 -3.92 -0.56 -32.15
C PRO A 47 -3.39 -1.83 -32.85
N LEU A 48 -3.36 -1.84 -34.18
CA LEU A 48 -2.70 -2.88 -34.96
C LEU A 48 -1.16 -2.81 -34.82
N VAL A 49 -0.62 -1.60 -34.61
CA VAL A 49 0.79 -1.39 -34.28
C VAL A 49 0.95 -1.60 -32.78
N ARG A 50 1.38 -2.80 -32.40
CA ARG A 50 1.42 -3.24 -31.00
C ARG A 50 2.68 -3.99 -30.65
N PHE A 51 2.95 -4.09 -29.35
CA PHE A 51 4.05 -4.87 -28.84
C PHE A 51 3.78 -6.38 -29.03
N ARG A 52 4.83 -7.14 -29.35
CA ARG A 52 4.71 -8.57 -29.65
C ARG A 52 4.32 -9.43 -28.43
N ASN A 53 4.62 -8.96 -27.22
CA ASN A 53 4.37 -9.71 -25.99
C ASN A 53 4.12 -8.77 -24.79
N PHE A 54 3.58 -9.35 -23.71
CA PHE A 54 3.23 -8.61 -22.49
C PHE A 54 4.46 -8.00 -21.82
N GLU A 55 5.58 -8.72 -21.81
CA GLU A 55 6.81 -8.30 -21.15
C GLU A 55 7.29 -6.93 -21.63
N ASN A 56 7.21 -6.71 -22.95
CA ASN A 56 7.63 -5.48 -23.61
C ASN A 56 6.51 -4.43 -23.71
N GLY A 57 5.24 -4.84 -23.77
CA GLY A 57 4.13 -3.90 -23.95
C GLY A 57 3.42 -3.46 -22.66
N GLN A 58 3.75 -4.05 -21.51
CA GLN A 58 3.25 -3.57 -20.22
C GLN A 58 3.71 -2.14 -19.94
N GLY A 59 2.85 -1.32 -19.33
CA GLY A 59 3.14 0.08 -19.02
C GLY A 59 4.40 0.29 -18.15
N ALA A 60 4.79 -0.74 -17.39
CA ALA A 60 6.03 -0.72 -16.59
C ALA A 60 7.31 -0.86 -17.43
N ALA A 61 7.22 -1.40 -18.64
CA ALA A 61 8.31 -1.57 -19.59
C ALA A 61 8.37 -0.41 -20.62
N THR A 62 7.22 0.24 -20.90
CA THR A 62 7.10 1.28 -21.91
C THR A 62 7.03 2.70 -21.31
N ALA A 63 5.87 3.09 -20.77
CA ALA A 63 5.60 4.45 -20.30
C ALA A 63 6.33 4.81 -18.98
N LEU A 64 6.50 3.84 -18.06
CA LEU A 64 7.17 4.09 -16.78
C LEU A 64 8.60 4.63 -16.93
N PRO A 65 9.48 4.06 -17.78
CA PRO A 65 10.81 4.64 -18.04
C PRO A 65 10.81 6.12 -18.41
N VAL A 66 9.86 6.56 -19.24
CA VAL A 66 9.74 7.96 -19.68
C VAL A 66 9.50 8.87 -18.47
N CYS A 67 8.49 8.54 -17.66
CA CYS A 67 8.17 9.30 -16.45
C CYS A 67 9.31 9.23 -15.41
N ALA A 68 9.96 8.08 -15.28
CA ALA A 68 11.02 7.88 -14.30
C ALA A 68 12.26 8.73 -14.60
N LEU A 69 12.67 8.78 -15.87
CA LEU A 69 13.77 9.62 -16.32
C LEU A 69 13.42 11.09 -16.19
N PHE A 70 12.22 11.50 -16.62
CA PHE A 70 11.75 12.87 -16.44
C PHE A 70 11.78 13.32 -14.97
N LEU A 71 11.21 12.52 -14.06
CA LEU A 71 11.25 12.82 -12.63
C LEU A 71 12.68 12.89 -12.10
N ARG A 72 13.57 12.00 -12.54
CA ARG A 72 14.97 12.01 -12.11
C ARG A 72 15.68 13.31 -12.51
N GLU A 73 15.44 13.80 -13.72
CA GLU A 73 16.04 15.04 -14.19
C GLU A 73 15.42 16.26 -13.48
N VAL A 74 14.09 16.35 -13.38
CA VAL A 74 13.40 17.47 -12.73
C VAL A 74 13.78 17.59 -11.24
N LEU A 75 13.87 16.46 -10.53
CA LEU A 75 14.18 16.45 -9.10
C LEU A 75 15.66 16.70 -8.79
N ARG A 76 16.52 16.83 -9.80
CA ARG A 76 17.95 17.13 -9.66
C ARG A 76 18.34 18.46 -10.31
N ALA A 77 17.48 19.01 -11.17
CA ALA A 77 17.76 20.23 -11.90
C ALA A 77 17.72 21.45 -10.96
N PRO A 78 18.77 22.30 -10.97
CA PRO A 78 18.74 23.56 -10.25
C PRO A 78 17.65 24.47 -10.84
N GLY A 79 16.97 25.24 -9.99
CA GLY A 79 15.91 26.17 -10.40
C GLY A 79 14.53 25.54 -10.57
N LEU A 80 14.36 24.25 -10.28
CA LEU A 80 13.06 23.57 -10.24
C LEU A 80 12.62 23.18 -8.82
N ASP A 81 13.19 23.81 -7.80
CA ASP A 81 13.00 23.47 -6.38
C ASP A 81 11.53 23.51 -5.93
N GLN A 82 10.71 24.34 -6.56
CA GLN A 82 9.25 24.42 -6.33
C GLN A 82 8.50 23.10 -6.62
N TRP A 83 9.06 22.24 -7.48
CA TRP A 83 8.51 20.94 -7.84
C TRP A 83 9.14 19.79 -7.04
N GLN A 84 10.11 20.10 -6.17
CA GLN A 84 10.87 19.13 -5.38
C GLN A 84 10.32 19.00 -3.95
N GLY A 85 10.53 17.84 -3.34
CA GLY A 85 10.24 17.58 -1.92
C GLY A 85 8.75 17.50 -1.56
N GLY A 86 8.47 17.77 -0.29
CA GLY A 86 7.16 17.58 0.34
C GLY A 86 6.96 16.18 0.92
N ALA A 87 5.78 15.92 1.46
CA ALA A 87 5.34 14.61 1.92
C ALA A 87 3.87 14.42 1.55
N PHE A 88 3.44 13.17 1.35
CA PHE A 88 2.00 12.92 1.23
C PHE A 88 1.35 13.15 2.60
N PRO A 89 0.22 13.88 2.65
CA PRO A 89 -0.50 14.06 3.91
C PRO A 89 -0.94 12.69 4.44
N GLY A 90 -0.84 12.51 5.76
CA GLY A 90 -1.42 11.35 6.42
C GLY A 90 -2.93 11.30 6.17
N LEU A 91 -3.48 10.09 6.09
CA LEU A 91 -4.92 9.92 5.95
C LEU A 91 -5.64 10.33 7.26
N PRO A 92 -6.81 10.97 7.17
CA PRO A 92 -7.63 11.23 8.35
C PRO A 92 -8.02 9.93 9.08
N PRO A 93 -8.23 9.95 10.41
CA PRO A 93 -8.61 8.76 11.18
C PRO A 93 -9.85 8.04 10.63
N GLU A 94 -10.82 8.79 10.09
CA GLU A 94 -12.02 8.21 9.47
C GLU A 94 -11.68 7.36 8.23
N SER A 95 -10.81 7.86 7.36
CA SER A 95 -10.38 7.14 6.15
C SER A 95 -9.59 5.89 6.50
N LEU A 96 -8.75 5.95 7.54
CA LEU A 96 -8.03 4.78 8.04
C LEU A 96 -8.98 3.67 8.51
N ARG A 97 -10.05 4.01 9.24
CA ARG A 97 -11.08 3.05 9.65
C ARG A 97 -11.79 2.39 8.47
N ARG A 98 -12.04 3.13 7.39
CA ARG A 98 -12.65 2.58 6.17
C ARG A 98 -11.72 1.64 5.41
N LEU A 99 -10.41 1.83 5.52
CA LEU A 99 -9.41 0.94 4.95
C LEU A 99 -9.18 -0.32 5.78
N ASP A 100 -9.58 -0.31 7.06
CA ASP A 100 -9.48 -1.45 7.99
C ASP A 100 -10.60 -2.47 7.76
N CYS A 101 -10.78 -2.86 6.49
CA CYS A 101 -11.72 -3.89 6.10
C CYS A 101 -11.07 -5.27 6.21
N PRO A 102 -11.76 -6.29 6.75
CA PRO A 102 -11.23 -7.64 6.79
C PRO A 102 -11.02 -8.17 5.35
N LEU A 103 -9.96 -8.94 5.14
CA LEU A 103 -9.62 -9.55 3.84
C LEU A 103 -10.75 -10.37 3.21
N ARG A 104 -11.71 -10.81 4.03
CA ARG A 104 -12.93 -11.50 3.62
C ARG A 104 -14.06 -11.09 4.55
N ILE A 105 -15.24 -10.86 3.98
CA ILE A 105 -16.48 -10.79 4.77
C ILE A 105 -16.74 -12.20 5.28
N LYS A 106 -16.54 -12.40 6.58
CA LYS A 106 -16.81 -13.66 7.26
C LYS A 106 -18.31 -13.96 7.20
N SER A 107 -18.68 -15.23 7.09
CA SER A 107 -20.09 -15.61 7.18
C SER A 107 -20.64 -15.27 8.57
N PRO A 108 -21.97 -15.10 8.73
CA PRO A 108 -22.57 -14.90 10.06
C PRO A 108 -22.15 -15.98 11.07
N GLU A 109 -21.97 -17.23 10.62
CA GLU A 109 -21.51 -18.34 11.44
C GLU A 109 -20.05 -18.21 11.88
N GLU A 110 -19.17 -17.73 10.99
CA GLU A 110 -17.76 -17.47 11.31
C GLU A 110 -17.62 -16.27 12.25
N LEU A 111 -18.41 -15.21 12.05
CA LEU A 111 -18.46 -14.07 12.96
C LEU A 111 -18.95 -14.49 14.35
N LEU A 112 -19.98 -15.33 14.40
CA LEU A 112 -20.49 -15.88 15.65
C LEU A 112 -19.44 -16.78 16.32
N ARG A 113 -18.77 -17.67 15.56
CA ARG A 113 -17.69 -18.51 16.08
C ARG A 113 -16.55 -17.66 16.64
N ASP A 114 -16.11 -16.62 15.93
CA ASP A 114 -15.03 -15.75 16.40
C ASP A 114 -15.41 -14.95 17.64
N SER A 115 -16.67 -14.49 17.72
CA SER A 115 -17.18 -13.79 18.90
C SER A 115 -17.26 -14.73 20.11
N LEU A 116 -17.76 -15.95 19.91
CA LEU A 116 -17.81 -16.98 20.94
C LEU A 116 -16.41 -17.43 21.38
N LEU A 117 -15.47 -17.53 20.44
CA LEU A 117 -14.07 -17.85 20.74
C LEU A 117 -13.41 -16.71 21.52
N ALA A 118 -13.59 -15.46 21.11
CA ALA A 118 -13.09 -14.29 21.85
C ALA A 118 -13.65 -14.23 23.27
N ASP A 119 -14.97 -14.44 23.44
CA ASP A 119 -15.62 -14.51 24.75
C ASP A 119 -15.10 -15.67 25.60
N SER A 120 -14.85 -16.83 24.99
CA SER A 120 -14.29 -17.99 25.69
C SER A 120 -12.85 -17.75 26.15
N LEU A 121 -12.01 -17.12 25.31
CA LEU A 121 -10.63 -16.78 25.66
C LEU A 121 -10.57 -15.70 26.74
N PHE A 122 -11.48 -14.73 26.71
CA PHE A 122 -11.60 -13.71 27.75
C PHE A 122 -12.05 -14.32 29.09
N ARG A 123 -13.06 -15.20 29.04
CA ARG A 123 -13.54 -15.93 30.22
C ARG A 123 -12.48 -16.88 30.80
N ASP A 124 -11.75 -17.59 29.95
CA ASP A 124 -10.70 -18.52 30.39
C ASP A 124 -9.49 -17.76 30.94
N SER A 125 -9.16 -16.59 30.39
CA SER A 125 -8.14 -15.71 30.97
C SER A 125 -8.54 -15.19 32.35
N LEU A 126 -9.80 -14.77 32.54
CA LEU A 126 -10.32 -14.36 33.84
C LEU A 126 -10.33 -15.51 34.86
N ARG A 127 -10.69 -16.73 34.43
CA ARG A 127 -10.64 -17.92 35.29
C ARG A 127 -9.22 -18.28 35.71
N LEU A 128 -8.25 -18.10 34.83
CA LEU A 128 -6.84 -18.30 35.18
C LEU A 128 -6.38 -17.31 36.27
N VAL A 129 -6.78 -16.04 36.12
CA VAL A 129 -6.47 -14.99 37.12
C VAL A 129 -7.16 -15.27 38.45
N ASP A 130 -8.42 -15.71 38.44
CA ASP A 130 -9.14 -16.10 39.68
C ASP A 130 -8.49 -17.31 40.36
N SER A 131 -8.01 -18.29 39.59
CA SER A 131 -7.29 -19.44 40.14
C SER A 131 -5.93 -19.07 40.75
N LEU A 132 -5.25 -18.07 40.20
CA LEU A 132 -3.98 -17.55 40.73
C LEU A 132 -4.15 -16.69 41.98
N LEU A 133 -5.30 -16.03 42.15
CA LEU A 133 -5.59 -15.18 43.32
C LEU A 133 -6.08 -16.00 44.53
N LEU A 134 -6.71 -17.16 44.30
CA LEU A 134 -7.23 -18.03 45.35
C LEU A 134 -6.19 -18.94 46.02
N ASP A 135 -5.00 -19.10 45.40
CA ASP A 135 -3.88 -19.88 45.95
C ASP A 135 -2.91 -19.06 46.81
N THR A 136 -3.24 -17.81 47.16
CA THR A 136 -2.47 -17.05 48.16
C THR A 136 -2.91 -17.47 49.56
N PRO A 137 -2.16 -18.30 50.32
CA PRO A 137 -2.54 -18.67 51.67
C PRO A 137 -2.57 -17.41 52.55
N ALA A 138 -3.71 -17.18 53.22
CA ALA A 138 -3.86 -16.16 54.24
C ALA A 138 -2.79 -16.37 55.32
N LEU A 139 -1.81 -15.46 55.39
CA LEU A 139 -0.86 -15.41 56.50
C LEU A 139 -1.65 -15.11 57.77
N GLY A 140 -1.84 -16.16 58.58
CA GLY A 140 -2.54 -16.11 59.85
C GLY A 140 -1.85 -15.19 60.86
N GLU A 141 -2.68 -14.43 61.57
CA GLU A 141 -2.31 -13.63 62.73
C GLU A 141 -1.69 -14.50 63.83
N GLY A 142 -0.50 -14.10 64.29
CA GLY A 142 0.17 -14.66 65.46
C GLY A 142 0.52 -13.55 66.43
N ARG A 143 -0.23 -13.54 67.55
CA ARG A 143 0.02 -12.99 68.91
C ARG A 143 1.00 -11.83 69.08
#